data_AF-A0A3D3H5B2-F1
#
_entry.id   AF-A0A3D3H5B2-F1
#
_cell.length_a   1.000
_cell.length_b   1.000
_cell.length_c   1.000
_cell.angle_alpha   90.00
_cell.angle_beta   90.00
_cell.angle_gamma   90.00
#
_symmetry.space_group_name_H-M   'P 1'
#
loop_
_entity.id
_entity.type
_entity.pdbx_description
1 polymer ?
#
loop_
_entity_poly.entity_id
_entity_poly.type
_entity_poly.pdbx_seq_one_letter_code
_entity_poly.pdbx_strand_id
1 'polypeptide(L)'
;MPSRRGCCRWSSSRRRSRSVAPRSSESRRRRRQTVGGTLHAPEQAATLDEALRAHTVNAAFALGREHEIGSIEVGKFADFVELDADPYAVVPDKIGAIGVLGTWLGGSRVDLGEFAAASHQVDD
;
A
#
# COMPACT_ATOMS: atom_id res chain seq x y z
N MET A 1 23.36 -25.18 27.99
CA MET A 1 23.23 -25.61 26.58
C MET A 1 21.74 -25.63 26.22
N PRO A 2 21.28 -24.84 25.22
CA PRO A 2 19.85 -24.68 24.92
C PRO A 2 19.39 -25.73 23.89
N SER A 3 18.21 -26.33 24.10
CA SER A 3 17.54 -27.13 23.08
C SER A 3 16.30 -26.39 22.55
N ARG A 4 16.30 -26.22 21.24
CA ARG A 4 15.23 -25.67 20.41
C ARG A 4 14.10 -26.69 20.27
N ARG A 5 12.86 -26.18 20.19
CA ARG A 5 11.65 -26.65 19.44
C ARG A 5 10.47 -25.96 20.13
N GLY A 6 9.81 -24.96 19.56
CA GLY A 6 9.26 -24.94 18.21
C GLY A 6 7.79 -25.35 18.28
N CYS A 7 6.91 -24.43 18.70
CA CYS A 7 5.49 -24.49 18.37
C CYS A 7 4.86 -23.11 18.67
N CYS A 8 4.85 -22.24 17.66
CA CYS A 8 4.13 -20.97 17.71
C CYS A 8 2.63 -21.29 17.72
N ARG A 9 2.02 -21.18 18.90
CA ARG A 9 0.57 -21.33 19.10
C ARG A 9 -0.12 -20.07 18.58
N TRP A 10 -0.62 -20.15 17.36
CA TRP A 10 -1.39 -19.10 16.69
C TRP A 10 -2.74 -18.95 17.40
N SER A 11 -2.79 -18.08 18.44
CA SER A 11 -4.05 -17.75 19.11
C SER A 11 -4.80 -16.72 18.27
N SER A 12 -5.80 -17.22 17.55
CA SER A 12 -6.78 -16.48 16.78
C SER A 12 -7.62 -15.57 17.69
N SER A 13 -7.25 -14.29 17.78
CA SER A 13 -8.17 -13.25 18.23
C SER A 13 -8.76 -12.56 17.01
N ARG A 14 -9.92 -13.07 16.56
CA ARG A 14 -10.75 -12.38 15.56
C ARG A 14 -11.31 -11.12 16.18
N ARG A 15 -10.57 -10.01 16.10
CA ARG A 15 -11.14 -8.69 16.35
C ARG A 15 -11.80 -8.23 15.05
N ARG A 16 -13.14 -8.28 15.00
CA ARG A 16 -13.94 -7.78 13.88
C ARG A 16 -13.51 -6.34 13.61
N SER A 17 -12.82 -6.12 12.49
CA SER A 17 -12.60 -4.78 11.95
C SER A 17 -13.96 -4.17 11.67
N ARG A 18 -14.23 -3.02 12.28
CA ARG A 18 -15.41 -2.22 11.96
C ARG A 18 -15.27 -1.82 10.50
N SER A 19 -16.23 -2.21 9.67
CA SER A 19 -16.35 -1.73 8.29
C SER A 19 -16.57 -0.23 8.34
N VAL A 20 -15.54 0.54 8.00
CA VAL A 20 -15.73 1.94 7.60
C VAL A 20 -16.31 1.89 6.20
N ALA A 21 -17.57 2.30 6.05
CA ALA A 21 -18.19 2.37 4.74
C ALA A 21 -17.39 3.34 3.84
N PRO A 22 -17.10 2.98 2.58
CA PRO A 22 -16.39 3.89 1.69
C PRO A 22 -17.25 5.12 1.43
N ARG A 23 -16.76 6.30 1.83
CA ARG A 23 -17.28 7.57 1.32
C ARG A 23 -16.99 7.58 -0.18
N SER A 24 -17.99 7.97 -0.96
CA SER A 24 -18.10 7.79 -2.42
C SER A 24 -17.14 8.64 -3.28
N SER A 25 -15.89 8.86 -2.85
CA SER A 25 -14.94 9.79 -3.48
C SER A 25 -13.59 9.20 -3.89
N GLU A 26 -13.31 7.93 -3.62
CA GLU A 26 -11.93 7.41 -3.61
C GLU A 26 -11.39 6.79 -4.92
N SER A 27 -12.01 7.04 -6.08
CA SER A 27 -11.50 6.59 -7.39
C SER A 27 -10.57 7.59 -8.10
N ARG A 28 -10.24 8.72 -7.46
CA ARG A 28 -9.62 9.90 -8.09
C ARG A 28 -8.17 9.75 -8.56
N ARG A 29 -7.41 8.75 -8.11
CA ARG A 29 -5.96 8.70 -8.40
C ARG A 29 -5.61 8.31 -9.84
N ARG A 30 -6.49 7.58 -10.54
CA ARG A 30 -6.31 7.22 -11.97
C ARG A 30 -7.01 8.16 -12.92
N ARG A 31 -8.19 8.60 -12.53
CA ARG A 31 -9.08 9.43 -13.33
C ARG A 31 -9.31 10.71 -12.55
N ARG A 32 -8.69 11.79 -13.02
CA ARG A 32 -8.96 13.13 -12.48
C ARG A 32 -10.39 13.49 -12.89
N GLN A 33 -11.28 13.64 -11.92
CA GLN A 33 -12.65 14.10 -12.16
C GLN A 33 -12.81 15.50 -11.60
N THR A 34 -13.55 16.34 -12.34
CA THR A 34 -14.02 17.63 -11.84
C THR A 34 -15.03 17.41 -10.69
N VAL A 35 -15.33 18.48 -9.94
CA VAL A 35 -16.34 18.44 -8.86
C VAL A 35 -17.71 17.98 -9.39
N GLY A 36 -18.03 18.26 -10.65
CA GLY A 36 -19.26 17.82 -11.33
C GLY A 36 -19.23 16.40 -11.90
N GLY A 37 -18.16 15.61 -11.67
CA GLY A 37 -18.04 14.23 -12.14
C GLY A 37 -17.54 14.06 -13.58
N THR A 38 -17.33 15.14 -14.32
CA THR A 38 -16.73 15.08 -15.67
C THR A 38 -15.28 14.63 -15.59
N LEU A 39 -14.93 13.62 -16.39
CA LEU A 39 -13.55 13.17 -16.57
C LEU A 39 -12.72 14.28 -17.21
N HIS A 40 -11.66 14.69 -16.52
CA HIS A 40 -10.71 15.68 -17.00
C HIS A 40 -9.64 14.96 -17.83
N ALA A 41 -9.46 15.38 -19.08
CA ALA A 41 -8.45 14.87 -20.01
C ALA A 41 -8.39 13.32 -20.01
N PRO A 42 -9.47 12.62 -20.42
CA PRO A 42 -9.53 11.17 -20.40
C PRO A 42 -8.40 10.49 -21.18
N GLU A 43 -7.85 11.16 -22.19
CA GLU A 43 -6.68 10.74 -22.98
C GLU A 43 -5.37 10.72 -22.18
N GLN A 44 -5.31 11.42 -21.05
CA GLN A 44 -4.17 11.44 -20.12
C GLN A 44 -4.33 10.46 -18.95
N ALA A 45 -5.40 9.65 -18.93
CA ALA A 45 -5.63 8.69 -17.86
C ALA A 45 -4.62 7.55 -17.92
N ALA A 46 -3.85 7.37 -16.84
CA ALA A 46 -2.85 6.32 -16.75
C ALA A 46 -3.47 4.92 -16.61
N THR A 47 -2.90 3.96 -17.32
CA THR A 47 -3.15 2.52 -17.19
C THR A 47 -2.69 1.98 -15.84
N LEU A 48 -3.10 0.74 -15.50
CA LEU A 48 -2.74 0.10 -14.23
C LEU A 48 -1.24 0.06 -14.03
N ASP A 49 -0.55 -0.46 -15.03
CA ASP A 49 0.89 -0.64 -15.06
C ASP A 49 1.65 0.70 -15.02
N GLU A 50 1.21 1.71 -15.77
CA GLU A 50 1.86 3.02 -15.76
C GLU A 50 1.82 3.65 -14.36
N ALA A 51 0.67 3.60 -13.69
CA ALA A 51 0.55 4.16 -12.35
C ALA A 51 1.36 3.37 -11.31
N LEU A 52 1.40 2.03 -11.41
CA LEU A 52 2.23 1.20 -10.52
C LEU A 52 3.71 1.50 -10.73
N ARG A 53 4.18 1.57 -11.98
CA ARG A 53 5.56 1.93 -12.32
C ARG A 53 5.92 3.34 -11.85
N ALA A 54 5.01 4.29 -12.04
CA ALA A 54 5.17 5.66 -11.57
C ALA A 54 5.38 5.73 -10.04
N HIS A 55 4.68 4.89 -9.27
CA HIS A 55 4.80 4.84 -7.81
C HIS A 55 5.90 3.91 -7.27
N THR A 56 6.61 3.17 -8.13
CA THR A 56 7.62 2.19 -7.73
C THR A 56 8.94 2.44 -8.44
N VAL A 57 9.22 1.72 -9.53
CA VAL A 57 10.48 1.77 -10.27
C VAL A 57 10.83 3.17 -10.79
N ASN A 58 9.86 3.92 -11.33
CA ASN A 58 10.14 5.25 -11.88
C ASN A 58 10.37 6.29 -10.78
N ALA A 59 9.68 6.17 -9.64
CA ALA A 59 9.93 7.02 -8.49
C ALA A 59 11.33 6.75 -7.90
N ALA A 60 11.71 5.48 -7.78
CA ALA A 60 13.05 5.10 -7.32
C ALA A 60 14.14 5.66 -8.24
N PHE A 61 13.96 5.54 -9.56
CA PHE A 61 14.87 6.11 -10.55
C PHE A 61 14.95 7.65 -10.45
N ALA A 62 13.81 8.33 -10.30
CA ALA A 62 13.79 9.79 -10.15
C ALA A 62 14.52 10.27 -8.89
N LEU A 63 14.63 9.41 -7.87
CA LEU A 63 15.38 9.68 -6.64
C LEU A 63 16.84 9.21 -6.71
N GLY A 64 17.28 8.56 -7.80
CA GLY A 64 18.61 7.93 -7.90
C GLY A 64 18.80 6.75 -6.94
N ARG A 65 17.71 6.07 -6.57
CA ARG A 65 17.67 4.97 -5.59
C ARG A 65 17.16 3.66 -6.19
N GLU A 66 17.18 3.52 -7.51
CA GLU A 66 16.75 2.32 -8.24
C GLU A 66 17.50 1.04 -7.85
N HIS A 67 18.71 1.18 -7.30
CA HIS A 67 19.50 0.07 -6.76
C HIS A 67 19.11 -0.32 -5.34
N GLU A 68 18.31 0.49 -4.65
CA GLU A 68 17.93 0.28 -3.25
C GLU A 68 16.45 -0.05 -3.07
N ILE A 69 15.57 0.60 -3.85
CA ILE A 69 14.11 0.54 -3.70
C ILE A 69 13.40 0.46 -5.05
N GLY A 70 12.07 0.26 -5.01
CA GLY A 70 11.19 0.34 -6.18
C GLY A 70 10.91 -0.99 -6.90
N SER A 71 11.55 -2.08 -6.51
CA SER A 71 11.23 -3.44 -6.95
C SER A 71 11.52 -4.47 -5.86
N ILE A 72 10.88 -5.64 -5.94
CA ILE A 72 11.15 -6.76 -5.03
C ILE A 72 12.20 -7.66 -5.67
N GLU A 73 13.47 -7.37 -5.39
CA GLU A 73 14.64 -8.07 -5.91
C GLU A 73 15.66 -8.29 -4.79
N VAL A 74 16.47 -9.35 -4.90
CA VAL A 74 17.53 -9.62 -3.91
C VAL A 74 18.55 -8.48 -3.91
N GLY A 75 18.89 -8.00 -2.72
CA GLY A 75 19.84 -6.89 -2.52
C GLY A 75 19.18 -5.53 -2.32
N LYS A 76 17.87 -5.40 -2.55
CA LYS A 76 17.08 -4.19 -2.28
C LYS A 76 16.40 -4.24 -0.90
N PHE A 77 15.95 -3.09 -0.42
CA PHE A 77 15.09 -3.03 0.76
C PHE A 77 13.76 -3.74 0.47
N ALA A 78 13.34 -4.59 1.40
CA ALA A 78 12.04 -5.25 1.34
C ALA A 78 10.93 -4.31 1.84
N ASP A 79 10.69 -3.26 1.07
CA ASP A 79 9.66 -2.25 1.29
C ASP A 79 8.45 -2.56 0.39
N PHE A 80 7.36 -3.06 0.96
CA PHE A 80 6.16 -3.42 0.21
C PHE A 80 4.89 -3.35 1.06
N VAL A 81 3.74 -3.41 0.38
CA VAL A 81 2.42 -3.41 1.00
C VAL A 81 1.71 -4.72 0.66
N GLU A 82 1.15 -5.36 1.67
CA GLU A 82 0.29 -6.54 1.52
C GLU A 82 -1.15 -6.07 1.34
N LEU A 83 -1.79 -6.47 0.24
CA LEU A 83 -3.14 -6.06 -0.14
C LEU A 83 -4.13 -7.22 0.04
N ASP A 84 -5.37 -6.91 0.39
CA ASP A 84 -6.44 -7.91 0.55
C ASP A 84 -7.11 -8.35 -0.77
N ALA A 85 -6.77 -7.68 -1.87
CA ALA A 85 -7.24 -7.99 -3.22
C ALA A 85 -6.17 -7.65 -4.27
N ASP A 86 -6.20 -8.39 -5.37
CA ASP A 86 -5.36 -8.12 -6.54
C ASP A 86 -5.88 -6.88 -7.29
N PRO A 87 -5.08 -5.81 -7.45
CA PRO A 87 -5.47 -4.62 -8.18
C PRO A 87 -5.80 -4.86 -9.66
N TYR A 88 -5.32 -5.95 -10.27
CA TYR A 88 -5.67 -6.33 -11.65
C TYR A 88 -7.00 -7.08 -11.76
N ALA A 89 -7.50 -7.63 -10.66
CA ALA A 89 -8.75 -8.40 -10.61
C ALA A 89 -9.97 -7.57 -10.20
N VAL A 90 -9.78 -6.32 -9.75
CA VAL A 90 -10.87 -5.42 -9.34
C VAL A 90 -11.21 -4.39 -10.41
N VAL A 91 -12.46 -3.91 -10.36
CA VAL A 91 -12.88 -2.77 -11.20
C VAL A 91 -12.01 -1.55 -10.85
N PRO A 92 -11.50 -0.78 -11.83
CA PRO A 92 -10.58 0.33 -11.58
C PRO A 92 -11.05 1.35 -10.53
N ASP A 93 -12.36 1.65 -10.49
CA ASP A 93 -12.94 2.58 -9.53
C ASP A 93 -12.96 2.05 -8.08
N LYS A 94 -12.77 0.74 -7.90
CA LYS A 94 -12.70 0.06 -6.59
C LYS A 94 -11.28 -0.16 -6.10
N ILE A 95 -10.25 0.14 -6.90
CA ILE A 95 -8.84 -0.02 -6.49
C ILE A 95 -8.54 0.77 -5.21
N GLY A 96 -9.10 1.98 -5.06
CA GLY A 96 -8.92 2.79 -3.85
C GLY A 96 -9.58 2.23 -2.59
N ALA A 97 -10.45 1.22 -2.73
CA ALA A 97 -11.10 0.54 -1.61
C ALA A 97 -10.41 -0.78 -1.22
N ILE A 98 -9.34 -1.18 -1.92
CA ILE A 98 -8.54 -2.34 -1.53
C ILE A 98 -7.94 -2.08 -0.14
N GLY A 99 -8.13 -3.04 0.76
CA GLY A 99 -7.59 -2.98 2.11
C GLY A 99 -6.09 -3.26 2.12
N VAL A 100 -5.38 -2.52 2.97
CA VAL A 100 -3.98 -2.81 3.31
C VAL A 100 -3.97 -3.76 4.49
N LEU A 101 -3.49 -4.98 4.28
CA LEU A 101 -3.30 -5.98 5.33
C LEU A 101 -2.07 -5.67 6.18
N GLY A 102 -1.03 -5.10 5.58
CA GLY A 102 0.18 -4.72 6.28
C GLY A 102 1.15 -3.92 5.42
N THR A 103 1.97 -3.12 6.09
CA THR A 103 3.10 -2.41 5.47
C THR A 103 4.38 -3.02 6.00
N TRP A 104 5.32 -3.29 5.10
CA TRP A 104 6.62 -3.87 5.41
C TRP A 104 7.69 -2.87 5.03
N LEU A 105 8.62 -2.61 5.94
CA LEU A 105 9.77 -1.73 5.73
C LEU A 105 11.04 -2.47 6.14
N GLY A 106 12.03 -2.53 5.25
CA GLY A 106 13.27 -3.27 5.47
C GLY A 106 13.07 -4.74 5.82
N GLY A 107 11.96 -5.35 5.38
CA GLY A 107 11.61 -6.74 5.70
C GLY A 107 10.94 -6.94 7.06
N SER A 108 10.65 -5.88 7.81
CA SER A 108 9.91 -5.93 9.07
C SER A 108 8.50 -5.35 8.89
N ARG A 109 7.49 -6.02 9.45
CA ARG A 109 6.12 -5.51 9.43
C ARG A 109 6.00 -4.33 10.39
N VAL A 110 5.43 -3.23 9.90
CA VAL A 110 5.18 -2.03 10.71
C VAL A 110 4.07 -2.30 11.73
N ASP A 111 4.31 -1.96 12.99
CA ASP A 111 3.26 -1.89 14.01
C ASP A 111 2.51 -0.55 13.86
N LEU A 112 1.23 -0.62 13.49
CA LEU A 112 0.43 0.58 13.25
C LEU A 112 0.09 1.35 14.53
N GLY A 113 0.04 0.68 15.68
CA GLY A 113 -0.22 1.33 16.97
C GLY A 113 0.97 2.16 17.42
N GLU A 114 2.17 1.61 17.29
CA GLU A 114 3.43 2.33 17.56
C GLU A 114 3.66 3.45 16.55
N PHE A 115 3.47 3.19 15.25
CA PHE A 115 3.65 4.18 14.19
C PHE A 115 2.72 5.40 14.37
N ALA A 116 1.44 5.17 14.67
CA ALA A 116 0.49 6.26 14.90
C ALA A 116 0.84 7.10 16.13
N ALA A 117 1.33 6.46 17.21
CA ALA A 117 1.77 7.17 18.40
C ALA A 117 3.01 8.04 18.16
N ALA A 118 3.92 7.58 17.27
CA ALA A 118 5.10 8.33 16.87
C ALA A 118 4.78 9.52 15.94
N SER A 119 3.81 9.39 15.02
CA SER A 119 3.47 10.48 14.09
C SER A 119 2.86 11.70 14.77
N HIS A 120 2.12 11.52 15.88
CA HIS A 120 1.55 12.63 16.65
C HIS A 120 2.59 13.50 17.36
N GLN A 121 3.84 13.03 17.49
CA GLN A 121 4.91 13.79 18.14
C GLN A 121 5.66 14.71 17.18
N VAL A 122 5.36 14.65 15.88
CA VAL A 122 6.03 15.44 14.83
C VAL A 122 5.26 16.74 14.51
N ASP A 123 4.03 16.88 15.00
CA ASP A 123 3.13 18.02 14.73
C ASP A 123 3.21 19.16 15.78
N ASP A 124 4.20 19.16 16.68
CA ASP A 124 4.45 20.24 17.68
C ASP A 124 5.66 21.13 17.35
#